data_AF-A0A8T9BM03-F1
#
_entry.id   AF-A0A8T9BM03-F1
#
_cell.length_a   1.000
_cell.length_b   1.000
_cell.length_c   1.000
_cell.angle_alpha   90.00
_cell.angle_beta   90.00
_cell.angle_gamma   90.00
#
_symmetry.space_group_name_H-M   'P 1'
#
loop_
_entity.id
_entity.type
_entity.pdbx_description
1 polymer ?
#
loop_
_entity_poly.entity_id
_entity_poly.type
_entity_poly.pdbx_seq_one_letter_code
_entity_poly.pdbx_strand_id
1 'polypeptide(L)'
;MADVTASSEPTLEKETEVAANPTEGEGAEKKDVPAATLTEQATSAASTAASAATNAASGVADNVFSMFGGGAKKEKVEEEEDRGDNSGSAKAQKAKAAEDNPEEEAPESEDVHFEPVIRLTEKVDVKTNEELEEQVFKMRAKLFKFVKDSNEWKERGTGDVRLLKHKENGKTRLVMRRDKTLKVCANHYVVPEMKLSPNVGSDRSWVWNAAADVSEGEPEAQTLAIRFANSENANLFKEAFLKAQQENEILFSDKS
;
A
#
# COMPACT_ATOMS: atom_id res chain seq x y z
N MET A 1 -54.17 -46.25 -4.63
CA MET A 1 -54.60 -45.94 -3.26
C MET A 1 -53.73 -44.76 -2.81
N ALA A 2 -54.20 -43.55 -3.16
CA ALA A 2 -54.64 -42.49 -2.21
C ALA A 2 -53.43 -41.87 -1.49
N ASP A 3 -52.81 -40.80 -2.01
CA ASP A 3 -53.27 -39.39 -2.09
C ASP A 3 -53.53 -38.76 -0.70
N VAL A 4 -52.80 -37.68 -0.38
CA VAL A 4 -53.33 -36.35 0.01
C VAL A 4 -52.15 -35.40 0.25
N THR A 5 -52.20 -34.32 -0.51
CA THR A 5 -51.45 -33.06 -0.47
C THR A 5 -51.93 -32.13 0.65
N ALA A 6 -51.07 -31.23 1.15
CA ALA A 6 -51.51 -29.96 1.75
C ALA A 6 -50.40 -28.90 1.68
N SER A 7 -50.65 -27.92 0.81
CA SER A 7 -50.01 -26.61 0.70
C SER A 7 -50.73 -25.63 1.62
N SER A 8 -50.03 -24.60 2.12
CA SER A 8 -50.68 -23.34 2.51
C SER A 8 -49.67 -22.17 2.54
N GLU A 9 -49.64 -21.41 1.45
CA GLU A 9 -49.40 -19.96 1.46
C GLU A 9 -50.65 -19.24 2.02
N PRO A 10 -50.53 -17.98 2.46
CA PRO A 10 -51.65 -17.04 2.43
C PRO A 10 -51.43 -15.90 1.44
N THR A 11 -52.45 -15.67 0.61
CA THR A 11 -52.60 -14.60 -0.41
C THR A 11 -53.09 -13.27 0.20
N LEU A 12 -52.70 -12.18 -0.49
CA LEU A 12 -53.13 -10.77 -0.38
C LEU A 12 -54.66 -10.53 -0.36
N GLU A 13 -55.07 -9.40 0.26
CA GLU A 13 -55.96 -8.30 -0.23
C GLU A 13 -55.86 -7.16 0.82
N LYS A 14 -56.00 -5.84 0.60
CA LYS A 14 -56.33 -4.97 -0.54
C LYS A 14 -55.95 -3.50 -0.21
N GLU A 15 -55.47 -2.81 -1.24
CA GLU A 15 -55.73 -1.41 -1.67
C GLU A 15 -56.13 -0.31 -0.66
N THR A 16 -55.44 0.83 -0.75
CA THR A 16 -56.11 2.14 -0.87
C THR A 16 -55.25 3.12 -1.68
N GLU A 17 -55.96 3.92 -2.46
CA GLU A 17 -55.56 4.64 -3.66
C GLU A 17 -55.21 6.13 -3.37
N VAL A 18 -54.26 6.64 -4.17
CA VAL A 18 -54.04 8.00 -4.71
C VAL A 18 -54.69 9.22 -4.04
N ALA A 19 -53.86 10.22 -3.74
CA ALA A 19 -54.19 11.63 -4.00
C ALA A 19 -52.91 12.42 -4.35
N ALA A 20 -52.72 12.69 -5.64
CA ALA A 20 -51.96 13.83 -6.12
C ALA A 20 -52.93 14.96 -6.47
N ASN A 21 -52.36 16.18 -6.55
CA ASN A 21 -52.65 17.31 -7.47
C ASN A 21 -52.93 18.66 -6.75
N PRO A 22 -52.92 19.81 -7.44
CA PRO A 22 -51.73 20.64 -7.71
C PRO A 22 -51.95 22.12 -7.35
N THR A 23 -50.96 23.00 -7.60
CA THR A 23 -51.28 24.39 -8.01
C THR A 23 -50.19 24.95 -8.93
N GLU A 24 -50.58 25.18 -10.19
CA GLU A 24 -49.88 26.02 -11.17
C GLU A 24 -50.18 27.51 -10.92
N GLY A 25 -49.32 28.38 -11.45
CA GLY A 25 -49.55 29.82 -11.52
C GLY A 25 -48.37 30.56 -12.15
N GLU A 26 -48.44 30.74 -13.46
CA GLU A 26 -47.49 31.33 -14.41
C GLU A 26 -47.08 32.80 -14.18
N GLY A 27 -46.02 33.25 -14.88
CA GLY A 27 -45.93 34.63 -15.36
C GLY A 27 -44.53 35.19 -15.53
N ALA A 28 -43.97 35.08 -16.74
CA ALA A 28 -42.72 35.72 -17.17
C ALA A 28 -42.95 37.13 -17.76
N GLU A 29 -42.01 38.07 -17.59
CA GLU A 29 -41.66 39.03 -18.66
C GLU A 29 -40.30 39.72 -18.44
N LYS A 30 -39.52 39.83 -19.52
CA LYS A 30 -38.28 40.63 -19.68
C LYS A 30 -38.63 42.08 -20.05
N LYS A 31 -37.76 43.04 -19.73
CA LYS A 31 -37.55 44.28 -20.53
C LYS A 31 -36.15 44.88 -20.33
N ASP A 32 -35.70 45.54 -21.40
CA ASP A 32 -34.33 45.87 -21.79
C ASP A 32 -33.99 47.39 -21.67
N VAL A 33 -32.71 47.70 -21.35
CA VAL A 33 -31.82 48.90 -21.58
C VAL A 33 -32.21 50.35 -21.13
N PRO A 34 -31.25 51.34 -20.97
CA PRO A 34 -29.84 51.38 -21.41
C PRO A 34 -28.76 51.87 -20.42
N ALA A 35 -27.52 51.71 -20.89
CA ALA A 35 -26.22 52.07 -20.35
C ALA A 35 -25.87 53.57 -20.41
N ALA A 36 -25.24 54.09 -19.36
CA ALA A 36 -24.08 54.99 -19.36
C ALA A 36 -23.91 55.56 -17.96
N THR A 37 -22.66 55.81 -17.55
CA THR A 37 -22.24 56.31 -16.23
C THR A 37 -22.01 55.20 -15.21
N LEU A 38 -20.76 54.73 -15.10
CA LEU A 38 -20.06 54.31 -13.86
C LEU A 38 -18.65 53.75 -14.21
N THR A 39 -17.96 54.37 -15.16
CA THR A 39 -16.63 53.92 -15.65
C THR A 39 -15.45 54.60 -14.96
N GLU A 40 -15.60 55.16 -13.75
CA GLU A 40 -14.51 55.88 -13.08
C GLU A 40 -14.25 55.52 -11.61
N GLN A 41 -14.85 54.44 -11.08
CA GLN A 41 -14.69 54.09 -9.66
C GLN A 41 -14.33 52.63 -9.34
N ALA A 42 -13.72 51.92 -10.30
CA ALA A 42 -13.32 50.51 -10.13
C ALA A 42 -11.82 50.23 -10.39
N THR A 43 -10.95 51.25 -10.38
CA THR A 43 -9.52 51.12 -10.71
C THR A 43 -8.54 51.49 -9.59
N SER A 44 -9.00 51.76 -8.36
CA SER A 44 -8.12 52.06 -7.21
C SER A 44 -8.20 51.05 -6.05
N ALA A 45 -8.98 49.97 -6.19
CA ALA A 45 -9.11 48.91 -5.17
C ALA A 45 -8.45 47.57 -5.55
N ALA A 46 -7.73 47.51 -6.68
CA ALA A 46 -7.12 46.27 -7.20
C ALA A 46 -5.59 46.19 -7.05
N SER A 47 -4.90 47.22 -6.53
CA SER A 47 -3.44 47.20 -6.37
C SER A 47 -2.95 46.99 -4.93
N THR A 48 -3.83 46.89 -3.94
CA THR A 48 -3.44 46.73 -2.51
C THR A 48 -3.74 45.34 -1.94
N ALA A 49 -4.40 44.46 -2.69
CA ALA A 49 -4.66 43.07 -2.28
C ALA A 49 -3.63 42.05 -2.83
N ALA A 50 -2.71 42.47 -3.70
CA ALA A 50 -1.75 41.59 -4.37
C ALA A 50 -0.37 41.47 -3.67
N SER A 51 -0.15 42.17 -2.55
CA SER A 51 1.10 42.08 -1.77
C SER A 51 0.93 41.40 -0.39
N ALA A 52 -0.24 40.82 -0.12
CA ALA A 52 -0.57 40.18 1.16
C ALA A 52 -0.78 38.65 1.04
N ALA A 53 -0.11 38.04 0.06
CA ALA A 53 0.09 36.59 -0.01
C ALA A 53 1.58 36.30 0.09
N THR A 54 2.16 36.23 1.30
CA THR A 54 3.49 35.58 1.46
C THR A 54 3.96 35.19 2.86
N ASN A 55 3.25 35.44 3.98
CA ASN A 55 3.85 35.23 5.32
C ASN A 55 3.03 34.40 6.34
N ALA A 56 2.05 33.60 5.92
CA ALA A 56 1.22 32.83 6.89
C ALA A 56 0.90 31.39 6.48
N ALA A 57 1.75 30.72 5.69
CA ALA A 57 1.54 29.32 5.28
C ALA A 57 2.83 28.47 5.22
N SER A 58 3.89 28.85 5.95
CA SER A 58 5.21 28.20 5.91
C SER A 58 5.65 27.57 7.24
N GLY A 59 4.71 27.19 8.11
CA GLY A 59 5.03 26.82 9.50
C GLY A 59 4.89 25.36 9.93
N VAL A 60 4.33 24.44 9.13
CA VAL A 60 3.96 23.09 9.64
C VAL A 60 4.41 21.92 8.75
N ALA A 61 4.99 22.16 7.57
CA ALA A 61 5.37 21.07 6.66
C ALA A 61 6.78 20.50 6.89
N ASP A 62 7.67 21.22 7.60
CA ASP A 62 9.11 20.89 7.57
C ASP A 62 9.62 20.01 8.73
N ASN A 63 8.77 19.67 9.72
CA ASN A 63 9.24 19.02 10.96
C ASN A 63 8.94 17.52 11.14
N VAL A 64 8.43 16.80 10.13
CA VAL A 64 8.11 15.35 10.29
C VAL A 64 9.00 14.40 9.48
N PHE A 65 9.78 14.86 8.50
CA PHE A 65 10.64 13.97 7.68
C PHE A 65 12.15 14.22 7.77
N SER A 66 12.60 15.21 8.54
CA SER A 66 14.05 15.48 8.75
C SER A 66 14.77 14.35 9.52
N MET A 67 14.04 13.40 10.10
CA MET A 67 14.62 12.20 10.74
C MET A 67 14.98 11.08 9.75
N PHE A 68 14.64 11.19 8.46
CA PHE A 68 14.92 10.16 7.43
C PHE A 68 16.15 10.48 6.57
N GLY A 69 17.31 10.60 7.23
CA GLY A 69 18.61 10.23 6.63
C GLY A 69 19.17 11.11 5.50
N GLY A 70 19.37 12.40 5.76
CA GLY A 70 20.08 13.31 4.85
C GLY A 70 21.15 14.14 5.58
N GLY A 71 22.25 13.50 5.98
CA GLY A 71 23.43 14.20 6.51
C GLY A 71 24.22 14.92 5.40
N ALA A 72 24.64 16.15 5.69
CA ALA A 72 25.40 17.01 4.79
C ALA A 72 26.79 16.44 4.41
N LYS A 73 27.19 16.71 3.17
CA LYS A 73 28.51 16.40 2.56
C LYS A 73 29.67 16.96 3.40
N LYS A 74 30.64 16.11 3.75
CA LYS A 74 32.01 16.51 4.11
C LYS A 74 33.02 15.74 3.26
N GLU A 75 34.16 16.38 3.05
CA GLU A 75 35.29 16.11 2.15
C GLU A 75 35.84 14.68 2.08
N LYS A 76 36.44 14.39 0.91
CA LYS A 76 37.11 13.15 0.50
C LYS A 76 38.31 12.83 1.41
N VAL A 77 38.30 11.63 2.00
CA VAL A 77 39.51 10.85 2.33
C VAL A 77 39.31 9.49 1.66
N GLU A 78 40.28 9.10 0.83
CA GLU A 78 40.32 7.80 0.16
C GLU A 78 41.03 6.81 1.09
N GLU A 79 40.31 5.78 1.56
CA GLU A 79 40.86 4.52 2.05
C GLU A 79 39.90 3.38 1.67
N GLU A 80 40.49 2.22 1.40
CA GLU A 80 39.98 1.10 0.62
C GLU A 80 38.65 0.48 1.10
N GLU A 81 37.92 -0.07 0.13
CA GLU A 81 36.71 -0.84 0.33
C GLU A 81 36.97 -2.16 1.07
N ASP A 82 36.40 -2.29 2.27
CA ASP A 82 35.93 -3.59 2.76
C ASP A 82 34.55 -3.39 3.40
N ARG A 83 33.48 -3.52 2.58
CA ARG A 83 32.11 -3.67 3.10
C ARG A 83 31.94 -5.09 3.61
N GLY A 84 32.61 -5.39 4.72
CA GLY A 84 32.37 -6.57 5.52
C GLY A 84 30.94 -6.54 6.05
N ASP A 85 30.15 -7.50 5.59
CA ASP A 85 28.90 -7.94 6.22
C ASP A 85 29.21 -8.29 7.69
N ASN A 86 29.05 -7.34 8.61
CA ASN A 86 29.15 -7.61 10.04
C ASN A 86 27.86 -8.27 10.55
N SER A 87 27.48 -9.36 9.90
CA SER A 87 26.75 -10.47 10.49
C SER A 87 27.76 -11.57 10.84
N GLY A 88 28.84 -11.22 11.53
CA GLY A 88 29.80 -12.16 12.07
C GLY A 88 29.47 -12.44 13.53
N SER A 89 29.07 -13.68 13.83
CA SER A 89 28.95 -14.23 15.18
C SER A 89 29.96 -13.64 16.17
N ALA A 90 29.53 -13.36 17.41
CA ALA A 90 30.34 -12.86 18.53
C ALA A 90 31.71 -13.56 18.75
N LYS A 91 31.91 -14.73 18.13
CA LYS A 91 33.15 -15.50 18.06
C LYS A 91 34.29 -14.80 17.29
N ALA A 92 34.01 -14.01 16.25
CA ALA A 92 35.04 -13.35 15.44
C ALA A 92 35.63 -12.10 16.11
N GLN A 93 34.83 -11.38 16.91
CA GLN A 93 35.30 -10.24 17.71
C GLN A 93 36.08 -10.70 18.96
N LYS A 94 35.74 -11.85 19.54
CA LYS A 94 36.46 -12.44 20.69
C LYS A 94 37.90 -12.84 20.35
N ALA A 95 38.16 -13.23 19.10
CA ALA A 95 39.50 -13.63 18.64
C ALA A 95 40.50 -12.46 18.55
N LYS A 96 40.04 -11.24 18.21
CA LYS A 96 40.92 -10.04 18.15
C LYS A 96 41.16 -9.39 19.52
N ALA A 97 40.27 -9.57 20.49
CA ALA A 97 40.45 -9.04 21.84
C ALA A 97 41.35 -9.91 22.73
N ALA A 98 41.52 -11.19 22.38
CA ALA A 98 42.34 -12.14 23.15
C ALA A 98 43.86 -11.99 22.94
N GLU A 99 44.33 -11.23 21.94
CA GLU A 99 45.77 -11.02 21.69
C GLU A 99 46.41 -9.94 22.60
N ASP A 100 45.63 -9.00 23.15
CA ASP A 100 46.18 -7.83 23.87
C ASP A 100 45.98 -7.87 25.40
N ASN A 101 45.21 -8.82 25.96
CA ASN A 101 45.06 -8.95 27.42
C ASN A 101 44.64 -10.37 27.85
N PRO A 102 45.57 -11.25 28.27
CA PRO A 102 45.29 -12.66 28.57
C PRO A 102 44.53 -12.92 29.89
N GLU A 103 44.12 -11.88 30.62
CA GLU A 103 43.47 -12.02 31.95
C GLU A 103 41.97 -11.71 31.97
N GLU A 104 41.33 -11.41 30.83
CA GLU A 104 39.90 -11.11 30.76
C GLU A 104 39.10 -12.19 30.00
N GLU A 105 39.45 -13.46 30.20
CA GLU A 105 38.61 -14.58 29.76
C GLU A 105 37.43 -14.70 30.73
N ALA A 106 36.32 -14.03 30.43
CA ALA A 106 35.05 -14.30 31.09
C ALA A 106 34.77 -15.82 30.97
N PRO A 107 34.45 -16.51 32.08
CA PRO A 107 34.23 -17.96 32.05
C PRO A 107 33.18 -18.28 31.00
N GLU A 108 33.45 -19.28 30.15
CA GLU A 108 32.46 -19.77 29.19
C GLU A 108 31.20 -20.14 29.97
N SER A 109 30.09 -19.48 29.63
CA SER A 109 28.80 -19.78 30.25
C SER A 109 28.48 -21.25 30.04
N GLU A 110 28.13 -21.95 31.12
CA GLU A 110 27.71 -23.36 31.07
C GLU A 110 26.61 -23.52 30.02
N ASP A 111 26.80 -24.44 29.06
CA ASP A 111 25.81 -24.75 28.03
C ASP A 111 24.62 -25.47 28.70
N VAL A 112 23.59 -24.69 29.05
CA VAL A 112 22.40 -25.20 29.72
C VAL A 112 21.58 -26.02 28.73
N HIS A 113 21.63 -27.34 28.89
CA HIS A 113 20.84 -28.28 28.11
C HIS A 113 19.38 -28.33 28.58
N PHE A 114 18.44 -28.25 27.63
CA PHE A 114 17.00 -28.36 27.89
C PHE A 114 16.41 -29.59 27.19
N GLU A 115 15.68 -30.42 27.94
CA GLU A 115 14.89 -31.50 27.33
C GLU A 115 13.65 -30.94 26.60
N PRO A 116 13.41 -31.30 25.32
CA PRO A 116 12.26 -30.81 24.58
C PRO A 116 10.94 -31.31 25.16
N VAL A 117 10.05 -30.39 25.57
CA VAL A 117 8.70 -30.71 26.07
C VAL A 117 7.82 -31.34 24.99
N ILE A 118 8.03 -30.95 23.73
CA ILE A 118 7.25 -31.43 22.57
C ILE A 118 8.22 -31.86 21.48
N ARG A 119 8.05 -33.08 20.98
CA ARG A 119 8.79 -33.62 19.84
C ARG A 119 7.90 -33.58 18.60
N LEU A 120 8.24 -32.74 17.64
CA LEU A 120 7.59 -32.72 16.32
C LEU A 120 8.16 -33.89 15.50
N THR A 121 7.56 -35.07 15.65
CA THR A 121 8.05 -36.32 15.04
C THR A 121 7.74 -36.42 13.55
N GLU A 122 6.69 -35.74 13.08
CA GLU A 122 6.25 -35.80 11.70
C GLU A 122 6.73 -34.56 10.93
N LYS A 123 7.46 -34.80 9.84
CA LYS A 123 7.79 -33.75 8.87
C LYS A 123 6.52 -33.41 8.10
N VAL A 124 5.95 -32.25 8.40
CA VAL A 124 4.80 -31.72 7.66
C VAL A 124 5.26 -31.27 6.28
N ASP A 125 4.58 -31.72 5.23
CA ASP A 125 4.76 -31.18 3.88
C ASP A 125 4.13 -29.79 3.82
N VAL A 126 4.97 -28.77 3.61
CA VAL A 126 4.54 -27.37 3.62
C VAL A 126 4.32 -26.93 2.17
N LYS A 127 3.06 -26.73 1.79
CA LYS A 127 2.67 -26.15 0.52
C LYS A 127 2.60 -24.64 0.63
N THR A 128 3.03 -23.93 -0.43
CA THR A 128 2.97 -22.47 -0.48
C THR A 128 1.61 -21.96 -0.94
N ASN A 129 0.83 -22.83 -1.60
CA ASN A 129 -0.41 -22.48 -2.32
C ASN A 129 -0.17 -21.49 -3.48
N GLU A 130 0.98 -21.64 -4.13
CA GLU A 130 1.43 -20.85 -5.28
C GLU A 130 1.88 -21.76 -6.45
N GLU A 131 1.69 -23.08 -6.33
CA GLU A 131 2.21 -24.10 -7.27
C GLU A 131 1.49 -24.07 -8.64
N LEU A 132 0.24 -23.60 -8.64
CA LEU A 132 -0.60 -23.43 -9.85
C LEU A 132 -0.43 -22.05 -10.50
N GLU A 133 0.57 -21.28 -10.07
CA GLU A 133 0.79 -19.93 -10.58
C GLU A 133 2.16 -19.81 -11.28
N GLU A 134 2.22 -18.90 -12.25
CA GLU A 134 3.44 -18.50 -12.93
C GLU A 134 3.88 -17.13 -12.42
N GLN A 135 5.16 -17.01 -12.06
CA GLN A 135 5.73 -15.75 -11.63
C GLN A 135 6.09 -14.89 -12.84
N VAL A 136 5.24 -13.93 -13.17
CA VAL A 136 5.44 -13.02 -14.32
C VAL A 136 6.29 -11.80 -13.98
N PHE A 137 6.45 -11.49 -12.68
CA PHE A 137 7.32 -10.44 -12.18
C PHE A 137 7.87 -10.81 -10.81
N LYS A 138 9.12 -10.44 -10.53
CA LYS A 138 9.75 -10.55 -9.21
C LYS A 138 10.75 -9.44 -9.01
N MET A 139 10.67 -8.75 -7.87
CA MET A 139 11.64 -7.71 -7.54
C MET A 139 11.73 -7.44 -6.04
N ARG A 140 12.93 -7.07 -5.58
CA ARG A 140 13.17 -6.60 -4.22
C ARG A 140 12.46 -5.26 -3.98
N ALA A 141 11.71 -5.16 -2.90
CA ALA A 141 11.00 -3.94 -2.52
C ALA A 141 10.81 -3.79 -1.01
N LYS A 142 10.42 -2.59 -0.59
CA LYS A 142 9.90 -2.29 0.75
C LYS A 142 8.45 -1.80 0.64
N LEU A 143 7.55 -2.44 1.38
CA LEU A 143 6.12 -2.14 1.41
C LEU A 143 5.76 -1.41 2.69
N PHE A 144 4.88 -0.42 2.56
CA PHE A 144 4.31 0.37 3.63
C PHE A 144 2.79 0.31 3.57
N LYS A 145 2.14 0.41 4.73
CA LYS A 145 0.70 0.68 4.84
C LYS A 145 0.47 2.04 5.45
N PHE A 146 -0.55 2.72 4.96
CA PHE A 146 -1.00 3.96 5.58
C PHE A 146 -1.94 3.65 6.73
N VAL A 147 -1.66 4.20 7.92
CA VAL A 147 -2.51 4.07 9.10
C VAL A 147 -3.31 5.36 9.24
N LYS A 148 -4.62 5.28 9.01
CA LYS A 148 -5.51 6.46 9.03
C LYS A 148 -5.57 7.14 10.39
N ASP A 149 -5.60 6.37 11.47
CA ASP A 149 -5.74 6.89 12.83
C ASP A 149 -4.58 7.79 13.26
N SER A 150 -3.36 7.47 12.81
CA SER A 150 -2.16 8.26 13.08
C SER A 150 -1.68 9.10 11.89
N ASN A 151 -2.40 9.05 10.76
CA ASN A 151 -2.08 9.78 9.53
C ASN A 151 -0.61 9.57 9.07
N GLU A 152 -0.11 8.34 9.17
CA GLU A 152 1.31 8.03 8.92
C GLU A 152 1.52 6.75 8.09
N TRP A 153 2.69 6.66 7.45
CA TRP A 153 3.14 5.45 6.78
C TRP A 153 3.92 4.56 7.74
N LYS A 154 3.47 3.31 7.92
CA LYS A 154 4.20 2.28 8.67
C LYS A 154 4.79 1.24 7.72
N GLU A 155 6.02 0.82 8.00
CA GLU A 155 6.61 -0.32 7.29
C GLU A 155 5.75 -1.56 7.51
N ARG A 156 5.34 -2.19 6.41
CA ARG A 156 4.56 -3.43 6.42
C ARG A 156 5.46 -4.64 6.20
N GLY A 157 6.47 -4.52 5.34
CA GLY A 157 7.45 -5.58 5.10
C GLY A 157 8.53 -5.23 4.08
N THR A 158 9.67 -5.90 4.17
CA THR A 158 10.76 -5.86 3.18
C THR A 158 11.00 -7.27 2.65
N GLY A 159 11.08 -7.41 1.32
CA GLY A 159 11.12 -8.71 0.67
C GLY A 159 10.99 -8.64 -0.85
N ASP A 160 10.71 -9.78 -1.48
CA ASP A 160 10.44 -9.84 -2.91
C ASP A 160 8.93 -9.68 -3.17
N VAL A 161 8.55 -8.64 -3.91
CA VAL A 161 7.21 -8.53 -4.49
C VAL A 161 7.15 -9.38 -5.75
N ARG A 162 6.07 -10.15 -5.88
CA ARG A 162 5.81 -11.01 -7.04
C ARG A 162 4.43 -10.74 -7.61
N LEU A 163 4.32 -10.76 -8.94
CA LEU A 163 3.05 -10.89 -9.63
C LEU A 163 2.92 -12.34 -10.09
N LEU A 164 1.89 -13.02 -9.61
CA LEU A 164 1.64 -14.44 -9.82
C LEU A 164 0.37 -14.61 -10.65
N LYS A 165 0.50 -15.19 -11.84
CA LYS A 165 -0.59 -15.45 -12.78
C LYS A 165 -1.05 -16.89 -12.64
N HIS A 166 -2.32 -17.11 -12.32
CA HIS A 166 -2.86 -18.46 -12.19
C HIS A 166 -2.95 -19.16 -13.55
N LYS A 167 -2.44 -20.40 -13.63
CA LYS A 167 -2.33 -21.16 -14.89
C LYS A 167 -3.69 -21.49 -15.52
N GLU A 168 -4.71 -21.72 -14.70
CA GLU A 168 -6.05 -22.10 -15.19
C GLU A 168 -6.95 -20.89 -15.47
N ASN A 169 -7.18 -20.02 -14.48
CA ASN A 169 -8.11 -18.89 -14.63
C ASN A 169 -7.46 -17.61 -15.19
N GLY A 170 -6.14 -17.59 -15.36
CA GLY A 170 -5.39 -16.46 -15.92
C GLY A 170 -5.27 -15.22 -15.03
N LYS A 171 -5.92 -15.18 -13.86
CA LYS A 171 -5.92 -14.00 -12.98
C LYS A 171 -4.55 -13.82 -12.33
N THR A 172 -4.09 -12.58 -12.31
CA THR A 172 -2.83 -12.20 -11.68
C THR A 172 -3.06 -11.57 -10.31
N ARG A 173 -2.34 -12.03 -9.28
CA ARG A 173 -2.31 -11.43 -7.94
C ARG A 173 -0.91 -10.94 -7.56
N LEU A 174 -0.86 -9.96 -6.69
CA LEU A 174 0.35 -9.49 -6.04
C LEU A 174 0.55 -10.25 -4.73
N VAL A 175 1.71 -10.89 -4.57
CA VAL A 175 2.13 -11.55 -3.34
C VAL A 175 3.50 -11.04 -2.92
N MET A 176 3.64 -10.64 -1.65
CA MET A 176 4.92 -10.25 -1.07
C MET A 176 5.10 -10.92 0.29
N ARG A 177 6.31 -11.45 0.55
CA ARG A 177 6.68 -12.09 1.81
C ARG A 177 7.86 -11.36 2.44
N ARG A 178 7.86 -11.26 3.78
CA ARG A 178 8.97 -10.67 4.54
C ARG A 178 10.18 -11.58 4.53
N ASP A 179 11.37 -11.00 4.47
CA ASP A 179 12.61 -11.74 4.64
C ASP A 179 12.65 -12.49 5.96
N LYS A 180 13.38 -13.61 5.97
CA LYS A 180 13.66 -14.49 7.12
C LYS A 180 12.42 -15.19 7.68
N THR A 181 11.35 -14.46 7.96
CA THR A 181 10.09 -14.97 8.54
C THR A 181 9.16 -15.59 7.50
N LEU A 182 9.30 -15.23 6.21
CA LEU A 182 8.46 -15.68 5.09
C LEU A 182 6.96 -15.39 5.26
N LYS A 183 6.58 -14.58 6.26
CA LYS A 183 5.20 -14.13 6.49
C LYS A 183 4.76 -13.26 5.33
N VAL A 184 3.56 -13.51 4.82
CA VAL A 184 2.92 -12.69 3.79
C VAL A 184 2.68 -11.29 4.35
N CYS A 185 2.98 -10.26 3.55
CA CYS A 185 2.72 -8.86 3.89
C CYS A 185 1.94 -8.10 2.81
N ALA A 186 1.64 -8.75 1.68
CA ALA A 186 0.61 -8.35 0.74
C ALA A 186 0.13 -9.58 -0.02
N ASN A 187 -1.20 -9.67 -0.24
CA ASN A 187 -1.84 -10.71 -1.01
C ASN A 187 -3.20 -10.19 -1.50
N HIS A 188 -3.26 -9.76 -2.75
CA HIS A 188 -4.49 -9.28 -3.38
C HIS A 188 -4.42 -9.44 -4.90
N TYR A 189 -5.57 -9.59 -5.56
CA TYR A 189 -5.65 -9.53 -7.01
C TYR A 189 -5.29 -8.13 -7.52
N VAL A 190 -4.66 -8.06 -8.69
CA VAL A 190 -4.51 -6.80 -9.43
C VAL A 190 -5.83 -6.52 -10.14
N VAL A 191 -6.63 -5.55 -9.69
CA VAL A 191 -7.96 -5.28 -10.27
C VAL A 191 -7.98 -4.03 -11.14
N PRO A 192 -8.89 -3.92 -12.12
CA PRO A 192 -8.96 -2.78 -13.05
C PRO A 192 -9.10 -1.42 -12.37
N GLU A 193 -9.75 -1.37 -11.22
CA GLU A 193 -10.04 -0.14 -10.48
C GLU A 193 -8.82 0.39 -9.70
N MET A 194 -7.76 -0.40 -9.57
CA MET A 194 -6.53 0.03 -8.89
C MET A 194 -5.84 1.16 -9.65
N LYS A 195 -5.39 2.20 -8.95
CA LYS A 195 -4.62 3.30 -9.55
C LYS A 195 -3.26 3.43 -8.90
N LEU A 196 -2.21 3.05 -9.63
CA LEU A 196 -0.84 3.37 -9.24
C LEU A 196 -0.60 4.88 -9.39
N SER A 197 -0.38 5.54 -8.26
CA SER A 197 -0.07 6.97 -8.19
C SER A 197 1.36 7.18 -7.70
N PRO A 198 2.11 8.15 -8.24
CA PRO A 198 3.45 8.45 -7.75
C PRO A 198 3.36 8.95 -6.30
N ASN A 199 4.34 8.58 -5.47
CA ASN A 199 4.43 9.12 -4.11
C ASN A 199 5.12 10.50 -4.13
N VAL A 200 4.59 11.47 -3.38
CA VAL A 200 5.19 12.81 -3.31
C VAL A 200 6.60 12.72 -2.74
N GLY A 201 7.56 13.34 -3.44
CA GLY A 201 8.97 13.33 -3.03
C GLY A 201 9.73 12.01 -3.28
N SER A 202 9.16 11.07 -4.05
CA SER A 202 9.88 9.86 -4.47
C SER A 202 9.67 9.52 -5.94
N ASP A 203 10.77 9.30 -6.66
CA ASP A 203 10.84 8.83 -8.05
C ASP A 203 10.84 7.30 -8.18
N ARG A 204 10.87 6.60 -7.04
CA ARG A 204 11.05 5.14 -6.93
C ARG A 204 9.98 4.49 -6.07
N SER A 205 8.84 5.16 -5.88
CA SER A 205 7.72 4.65 -5.08
C SER A 205 6.38 4.83 -5.76
N TRP A 206 5.49 3.86 -5.61
CA TRP A 206 4.10 3.91 -6.07
C TRP A 206 3.13 3.66 -4.93
N VAL A 207 1.95 4.28 -5.01
CA VAL A 207 0.86 4.18 -4.03
C VAL A 207 -0.39 3.66 -4.74
N TRP A 208 -1.13 2.74 -4.11
CA TRP A 208 -2.44 2.27 -4.57
C TRP A 208 -3.34 1.86 -3.42
N ASN A 209 -4.63 1.67 -3.70
CA ASN A 209 -5.59 1.09 -2.76
C ASN A 209 -5.91 -0.34 -3.18
N ALA A 210 -5.77 -1.28 -2.25
CA ALA A 210 -6.27 -2.65 -2.39
C ALA A 210 -7.53 -2.79 -1.54
N ALA A 211 -8.68 -3.07 -2.16
CA ALA A 211 -9.94 -3.19 -1.44
C ALA A 211 -10.06 -4.48 -0.60
N ALA A 212 -9.35 -5.54 -1.00
CA ALA A 212 -9.42 -6.86 -0.40
C ALA A 212 -8.01 -7.49 -0.34
N ASP A 213 -7.15 -6.96 0.53
CA ASP A 213 -5.87 -7.60 0.87
C ASP A 213 -6.07 -8.62 1.99
N VAL A 214 -5.67 -9.88 1.74
CA VAL A 214 -5.89 -11.02 2.64
C VAL A 214 -4.59 -11.46 3.34
N SER A 215 -3.59 -10.59 3.44
CA SER A 215 -2.28 -11.00 3.97
C SER A 215 -2.26 -11.23 5.48
N GLU A 216 -3.25 -10.73 6.22
CA GLU A 216 -3.40 -10.91 7.67
C GLU A 216 -4.64 -11.79 8.02
N GLY A 217 -5.23 -12.47 7.04
CA GLY A 217 -6.41 -13.34 7.22
C GLY A 217 -7.60 -12.89 6.37
N GLU A 218 -8.56 -12.22 7.01
CA GLU A 218 -9.77 -11.72 6.34
C GLU A 218 -9.45 -10.60 5.32
N PRO A 219 -10.30 -10.39 4.30
CA PRO A 219 -10.12 -9.30 3.35
C PRO A 219 -10.20 -7.92 4.01
N GLU A 220 -9.13 -7.13 3.89
CA GLU A 220 -9.08 -5.76 4.40
C GLU A 220 -8.75 -4.74 3.31
N ALA A 221 -9.38 -3.58 3.39
CA ALA A 221 -9.03 -2.43 2.56
C ALA A 221 -7.74 -1.79 3.06
N GLN A 222 -6.71 -1.74 2.21
CA GLN A 222 -5.38 -1.24 2.54
C GLN A 222 -4.95 -0.18 1.53
N THR A 223 -4.48 0.97 2.03
CA THR A 223 -3.72 1.94 1.22
C THR A 223 -2.24 1.60 1.35
N LEU A 224 -1.65 1.16 0.25
CA LEU A 224 -0.30 0.60 0.20
C LEU A 224 0.64 1.53 -0.57
N ALA A 225 1.88 1.63 -0.10
CA ALA A 225 2.97 2.22 -0.85
C ALA A 225 4.12 1.23 -0.97
N ILE A 226 4.71 1.11 -2.15
CA ILE A 226 5.87 0.25 -2.40
C ILE A 226 7.02 1.10 -2.89
N ARG A 227 8.22 0.83 -2.37
CA ARG A 227 9.46 1.51 -2.74
C ARG A 227 10.48 0.51 -3.27
N PHE A 228 11.13 0.88 -4.37
CA PHE A 228 12.18 0.11 -5.01
C PHE A 228 13.56 0.74 -4.80
N ALA A 229 14.61 0.02 -5.20
CA ALA A 229 15.98 0.50 -5.05
C ALA A 229 16.24 1.81 -5.82
N ASN A 230 15.72 1.91 -7.04
CA ASN A 230 15.90 3.03 -7.96
C ASN A 230 14.62 3.27 -8.80
N SER A 231 14.61 4.36 -9.57
CA SER A 231 13.44 4.72 -10.40
C SER A 231 13.19 3.73 -11.54
N GLU A 232 14.25 3.18 -12.15
CA GLU A 232 14.14 2.16 -13.21
C GLU A 232 13.35 0.94 -12.73
N ASN A 233 13.73 0.37 -11.59
CA ASN A 233 13.03 -0.75 -10.96
C ASN A 233 11.56 -0.42 -10.64
N ALA A 234 11.30 0.80 -10.18
CA ALA A 234 9.93 1.24 -9.93
C ALA A 234 9.11 1.31 -11.22
N ASN A 235 9.70 1.75 -12.33
CA ASN A 235 9.02 1.80 -13.62
C ASN A 235 8.77 0.39 -14.19
N LEU A 236 9.74 -0.52 -14.08
CA LEU A 236 9.55 -1.93 -14.45
C LEU A 236 8.39 -2.59 -13.67
N PHE A 237 8.28 -2.32 -12.37
CA PHE A 237 7.12 -2.76 -11.59
C PHE A 237 5.82 -2.16 -12.10
N LYS A 238 5.79 -0.85 -12.35
CA LYS A 238 4.59 -0.17 -12.87
C LYS A 238 4.15 -0.77 -14.20
N GLU A 239 5.07 -1.00 -15.13
CA GLU A 239 4.78 -1.61 -16.42
C GLU A 239 4.18 -3.01 -16.24
N ALA A 240 4.81 -3.86 -15.42
CA ALA A 240 4.31 -5.22 -15.15
C ALA A 240 2.94 -5.20 -14.45
N PHE A 241 2.71 -4.28 -13.52
CA PHE A 241 1.46 -4.13 -12.79
C PHE A 241 0.33 -3.67 -13.72
N LEU A 242 0.57 -2.66 -14.57
CA LEU A 242 -0.42 -2.16 -15.52
C LEU A 242 -0.74 -3.21 -16.59
N LYS A 243 0.26 -3.98 -17.05
CA LYS A 243 0.02 -5.14 -17.92
C LYS A 243 -0.89 -6.18 -17.25
N ALA A 244 -0.57 -6.55 -16.01
CA ALA A 244 -1.39 -7.49 -15.25
C ALA A 244 -2.82 -6.96 -15.01
N GLN A 245 -2.97 -5.65 -14.79
CA GLN A 245 -4.27 -5.00 -14.66
C GLN A 245 -5.11 -5.11 -15.93
N GLN A 246 -4.53 -4.80 -17.09
CA GLN A 246 -5.20 -4.91 -18.38
C GLN A 246 -5.60 -6.35 -18.70
N GLU A 247 -4.70 -7.31 -18.48
CA GLU A 247 -5.01 -8.74 -18.67
C GLU A 247 -6.13 -9.21 -17.74
N ASN A 248 -6.13 -8.73 -16.49
CA ASN A 248 -7.16 -9.07 -15.52
C ASN A 248 -8.51 -8.43 -15.84
N GLU A 249 -8.56 -7.23 -16.41
CA GLU A 249 -9.80 -6.53 -16.77
C GLU A 249 -10.73 -7.41 -17.60
N ILE A 250 -10.18 -8.04 -18.64
CA ILE A 250 -10.91 -8.98 -19.51
C ILE A 250 -11.50 -10.14 -18.69
N LEU A 251 -10.75 -10.64 -17.71
CA LEU A 251 -11.13 -11.79 -16.88
C LEU A 251 -12.08 -11.44 -15.73
N PHE A 252 -12.24 -10.16 -15.41
CA PHE A 252 -13.21 -9.67 -14.43
C PHE A 252 -14.51 -9.21 -15.10
N SER A 253 -14.47 -8.75 -16.36
CA SER A 253 -15.67 -8.44 -17.15
C SER A 253 -16.42 -9.68 -17.64
N ASP A 254 -15.73 -10.78 -17.92
CA ASP A 254 -16.37 -12.01 -18.45
C ASP A 254 -17.29 -12.75 -17.45
N LYS A 255 -17.44 -12.25 -16.23
CA LYS A 255 -18.26 -12.85 -15.17
C LYS A 255 -19.32 -11.91 -14.57
N SER A 256 -19.52 -10.73 -15.14
CA SER A 256 -20.59 -9.79 -14.75
C SER A 256 -21.83 -9.95 -15.61
#